data_AF-A0A2K8UH07-F1
#
_entry.id   AF-A0A2K8UH07-F1
#
_cell.length_a   1.000
_cell.length_b   1.000
_cell.length_c   1.000
_cell.angle_alpha   90.00
_cell.angle_beta   90.00
_cell.angle_gamma   90.00
#
_symmetry.space_group_name_H-M   'P 1'
#
loop_
_entity.id
_entity.type
_entity.pdbx_description
1 polymer ?
#
loop_
_entity_poly.entity_id
_entity_poly.type
_entity_poly.pdbx_seq_one_letter_code
_entity_poly.pdbx_strand_id
1 'polypeptide(L)'
;MEILESLLRYYVQGTRRVDEPTAYALLQQHSDGDSTMQTFIERYIEQGKQQGMELGLARGRQEGRQEGQTVVLLRQIERKFGPPSEAVRLRIAGADAETILQWSDRILTAQSLDGLWH
;
A
#
# COMPACT_ATOMS: atom_id res chain seq x y z
N MET A 1 -3.35 3.38 38.05
CA MET A 1 -4.10 2.76 36.94
C MET A 1 -4.15 3.66 35.70
N GLU A 2 -4.70 4.88 35.73
CA GLU A 2 -4.86 5.71 34.51
C GLU A 2 -3.59 6.41 33.97
N ILE A 3 -2.61 6.69 34.84
CA ILE A 3 -1.42 7.47 34.47
C ILE A 3 -0.50 6.68 33.54
N LEU A 4 -0.34 5.38 33.78
CA LEU A 4 0.56 4.53 33.00
C LEU A 4 0.05 4.30 31.57
N GLU A 5 -1.26 4.08 31.41
CA GLU A 5 -1.90 4.00 30.09
C GLU A 5 -1.79 5.32 29.33
N SER A 6 -1.97 6.45 30.03
CA SER A 6 -1.87 7.79 29.44
C SER A 6 -0.45 8.10 28.97
N LEU A 7 0.57 7.74 29.75
CA LEU A 7 1.98 7.94 29.39
C LEU A 7 2.38 7.07 28.17
N LEU A 8 1.87 5.85 28.08
CA LEU A 8 2.13 4.99 26.94
C LEU A 8 1.40 5.43 25.68
N ARG A 9 0.13 5.84 25.80
CA ARG A 9 -0.59 6.47 24.68
C ARG A 9 0.13 7.72 24.19
N TYR A 10 0.62 8.56 25.10
CA TYR A 10 1.39 9.76 24.77
C TYR A 10 2.70 9.41 24.06
N TYR A 11 3.47 8.45 24.58
CA TYR A 11 4.72 8.01 23.96
C TYR A 11 4.48 7.45 22.56
N VAL A 12 3.50 6.54 22.41
CA VAL A 12 3.08 5.95 21.13
C VAL A 12 2.64 7.00 20.11
N GLN A 13 1.79 7.97 20.52
CA GLN A 13 1.32 9.03 19.62
C GLN A 13 2.45 9.99 19.22
N GLY A 14 3.41 10.24 20.14
CA GLY A 14 4.52 11.15 19.91
C GLY A 14 5.64 10.57 19.05
N THR A 15 5.97 9.29 19.21
CA THR A 15 7.11 8.65 18.52
C THR A 15 6.71 7.78 17.33
N ARG A 16 5.42 7.39 17.22
CA ARG A 16 4.90 6.38 16.26
C ARG A 16 5.65 5.04 16.29
N ARG A 17 6.51 4.82 17.29
CA ARG A 17 7.35 3.64 17.48
C ARG A 17 7.54 3.44 18.97
N VAL A 18 7.13 2.27 19.44
CA VAL A 18 7.55 1.79 20.75
C VAL A 18 8.72 0.86 20.50
N ASP A 19 9.91 1.26 20.95
CA ASP A 19 11.04 0.36 21.00
C ASP A 19 10.79 -0.70 22.08
N GLU A 20 10.78 -1.96 21.64
CA GLU A 20 10.50 -3.14 22.45
C GLU A 20 11.27 -3.14 23.80
N PRO A 21 12.57 -2.79 23.86
CA PRO A 21 13.32 -2.78 25.12
C PRO A 21 12.79 -1.76 26.15
N THR A 22 12.36 -0.58 25.68
CA THR A 22 11.87 0.49 26.56
C THR A 22 10.46 0.19 27.08
N ALA A 23 9.63 -0.47 26.27
CA ALA A 23 8.36 -1.01 26.76
C ALA A 23 8.56 -2.03 27.87
N TYR A 24 9.51 -2.96 27.70
CA TYR A 24 9.87 -3.95 28.71
C TYR A 24 10.45 -3.33 29.99
N ALA A 25 11.25 -2.26 29.88
CA ALA A 25 11.79 -1.56 31.05
C ALA A 25 10.70 -0.85 31.88
N LEU A 26 9.75 -0.19 31.21
CA LEU A 26 8.62 0.50 31.86
C LEU A 26 7.62 -0.48 32.51
N LEU A 27 7.50 -1.68 31.93
CA LEU A 27 6.74 -2.81 32.45
C LEU A 27 7.28 -3.31 33.81
N GLN A 28 8.59 -3.53 33.90
CA GLN A 28 9.21 -4.05 35.13
C GLN A 28 9.13 -3.08 36.31
N GLN A 29 8.90 -1.79 36.06
CA GLN A 29 8.91 -0.77 37.10
C GLN A 29 7.58 -0.67 37.87
N HIS A 30 6.50 -1.31 37.39
CA HIS A 30 5.16 -1.20 37.99
C HIS A 30 4.48 -2.56 38.14
N SER A 31 4.68 -3.21 39.30
CA SER A 31 4.24 -4.57 39.63
C SER A 31 2.72 -4.80 39.77
N ASP A 32 1.89 -3.76 39.71
CA ASP A 32 0.41 -3.87 39.64
C ASP A 32 -0.15 -3.58 38.24
N GLY A 33 0.72 -3.23 37.28
CA GLY A 33 0.39 -2.85 35.91
C GLY A 33 0.36 -4.01 34.92
N ASP A 34 0.84 -5.20 35.29
CA ASP A 34 1.12 -6.32 34.38
C ASP A 34 -0.09 -6.73 33.52
N SER A 35 -1.28 -6.89 34.11
CA SER A 35 -2.46 -7.35 33.35
C SER A 35 -3.02 -6.29 32.40
N THR A 36 -3.04 -5.03 32.84
CA THR A 36 -3.53 -3.89 32.05
C THR A 36 -2.55 -3.56 30.92
N MET A 37 -1.25 -3.66 31.22
CA MET A 37 -0.19 -3.42 30.27
C MET A 37 -0.12 -4.51 29.20
N GLN A 38 -0.20 -5.77 29.61
CA GLN A 38 -0.24 -6.89 28.70
C GLN A 38 -1.44 -6.74 27.74
N THR A 39 -2.62 -6.39 28.27
CA THR A 39 -3.81 -6.11 27.45
C THR A 39 -3.61 -4.93 26.49
N PHE A 40 -2.92 -3.86 26.94
CA PHE A 40 -2.62 -2.69 26.11
C PHE A 40 -1.67 -3.03 24.96
N ILE A 41 -0.58 -3.74 25.26
CA ILE A 41 0.42 -4.17 24.27
C ILE A 41 -0.19 -5.15 23.27
N GLU A 42 -0.95 -6.15 23.73
CA GLU A 42 -1.67 -7.10 22.88
C GLU A 42 -2.61 -6.36 21.92
N ARG A 43 -3.41 -5.41 22.44
CA ARG A 43 -4.30 -4.58 21.61
C ARG A 43 -3.52 -3.77 20.57
N TYR A 44 -2.40 -3.18 20.96
CA TYR A 44 -1.61 -2.33 20.07
C TYR A 44 -0.92 -3.14 18.96
N ILE A 45 -0.38 -4.31 19.29
CA ILE A 45 0.16 -5.26 18.31
C ILE A 45 -0.93 -5.69 17.33
N GLU A 46 -2.12 -6.01 17.83
CA GLU A 46 -3.23 -6.43 16.99
C GLU A 46 -3.70 -5.32 16.06
N GLN A 47 -3.78 -4.08 16.55
CA GLN A 47 -4.05 -2.89 15.73
C GLN A 47 -2.97 -2.69 14.65
N GLY A 48 -1.69 -2.82 15.00
CA GLY A 48 -0.59 -2.72 14.04
C GLY A 48 -0.66 -3.77 12.93
N LYS A 49 -0.99 -5.02 13.28
CA LYS A 49 -1.21 -6.11 12.31
C LYS A 49 -2.39 -5.81 11.39
N GLN A 50 -3.52 -5.37 11.94
CA GLN A 50 -4.70 -5.01 11.16
C GLN A 50 -4.40 -3.88 10.17
N GLN A 51 -3.78 -2.79 10.64
CA GLN A 51 -3.38 -1.67 9.78
C GLN A 51 -2.38 -2.09 8.69
N GLY A 52 -1.38 -2.90 9.05
CA GLY A 52 -0.42 -3.44 8.09
C GLY A 52 -1.08 -4.31 7.02
N MET A 53 -2.03 -5.15 7.41
CA MET A 53 -2.80 -5.99 6.48
C MET A 53 -3.70 -5.16 5.56
N GLU A 54 -4.40 -4.16 6.08
CA GLU A 54 -5.23 -3.25 5.28
C GLU A 54 -4.40 -2.47 4.25
N LEU A 55 -3.27 -1.91 4.67
CA LEU A 55 -2.35 -1.18 3.79
C LEU A 55 -1.77 -2.12 2.72
N GLY A 56 -1.35 -3.32 3.10
CA GLY A 56 -0.83 -4.33 2.19
C GLY A 56 -1.86 -4.76 1.14
N LEU A 57 -3.11 -5.01 1.57
CA LEU A 57 -4.21 -5.33 0.66
C LEU A 57 -4.56 -4.17 -0.27
N ALA A 58 -4.59 -2.94 0.23
CA ALA A 58 -4.85 -1.76 -0.59
C ALA A 58 -3.78 -1.58 -1.67
N ARG A 59 -2.50 -1.66 -1.29
CA ARG A 59 -1.36 -1.56 -2.20
C ARG A 59 -1.36 -2.69 -3.23
N GLY A 60 -1.49 -3.95 -2.79
CA GLY A 60 -1.51 -5.10 -3.69
C GLY A 60 -2.68 -5.06 -4.68
N ARG A 61 -3.87 -4.59 -4.25
CA ARG A 61 -5.01 -4.38 -5.18
C ARG A 61 -4.77 -3.26 -6.17
N GLN A 62 -3.99 -2.23 -5.83
CA GLN A 62 -3.65 -1.15 -6.75
C GLN A 62 -2.61 -1.62 -7.78
N GLU A 63 -1.51 -2.21 -7.31
CA GLU A 63 -0.44 -2.76 -8.14
C GLU A 63 -1.00 -3.83 -9.11
N GLY A 64 -1.76 -4.81 -8.60
CA GLY A 64 -2.36 -5.85 -9.43
C GLY A 64 -3.38 -5.33 -10.46
N ARG A 65 -4.11 -4.25 -10.15
CA ARG A 65 -4.98 -3.59 -11.14
C ARG A 65 -4.19 -2.92 -12.25
N GLN A 66 -3.14 -2.17 -11.91
CA GLN A 66 -2.28 -1.48 -12.88
C GLN A 66 -1.53 -2.48 -13.78
N GLU A 67 -0.99 -3.55 -13.21
CA GLU A 67 -0.35 -4.63 -13.97
C GLU A 67 -1.34 -5.30 -14.92
N GLY A 68 -2.55 -5.61 -14.43
CA GLY A 68 -3.62 -6.19 -15.25
C GLY A 68 -4.02 -5.28 -16.42
N GLN A 69 -4.20 -3.98 -16.18
CA GLN A 69 -4.51 -3.00 -17.22
C GLN A 69 -3.37 -2.89 -18.24
N THR A 70 -2.12 -2.86 -17.80
CA THR A 70 -0.93 -2.84 -18.67
C THR A 70 -0.89 -4.05 -19.61
N VAL A 71 -1.08 -5.26 -19.06
CA VAL A 71 -1.09 -6.50 -19.85
C VAL A 71 -2.21 -6.49 -20.89
N VAL A 72 -3.41 -6.04 -20.50
CA VAL A 72 -4.55 -5.96 -21.42
C VAL A 72 -4.30 -4.95 -22.53
N LEU A 73 -3.84 -3.74 -22.20
CA LEU A 73 -3.56 -2.71 -23.20
C LEU A 73 -2.48 -3.14 -24.19
N LEU A 74 -1.38 -3.74 -23.71
CA LEU A 74 -0.33 -4.29 -24.57
C LEU A 74 -0.88 -5.35 -25.54
N ARG A 75 -1.76 -6.23 -25.06
CA ARG A 75 -2.39 -7.25 -25.90
C ARG A 75 -3.35 -6.65 -26.94
N GLN A 76 -4.06 -5.59 -26.59
CA GLN A 76 -4.93 -4.87 -27.54
C GLN A 76 -4.10 -4.14 -28.60
N ILE A 77 -3.00 -3.48 -28.20
CA ILE A 77 -2.04 -2.86 -29.11
C ILE A 77 -1.50 -3.91 -30.08
N GLU A 78 -1.04 -5.04 -29.58
CA GLU A 78 -0.50 -6.12 -30.40
C GLU A 78 -1.52 -6.61 -31.44
N ARG A 79 -2.78 -6.75 -31.05
CA ARG A 79 -3.86 -7.18 -31.95
C ARG A 79 -4.23 -6.15 -33.00
N LYS A 80 -4.20 -4.85 -32.66
CA LYS A 80 -4.68 -3.78 -33.54
C LYS A 80 -3.58 -3.20 -34.44
N PHE A 81 -2.37 -3.06 -33.89
CA PHE A 81 -1.25 -2.37 -34.54
C PHE A 81 -0.04 -3.28 -34.80
N GLY A 82 -0.09 -4.54 -34.34
CA GLY A 82 1.04 -5.48 -34.41
C GLY A 82 1.95 -5.39 -33.18
N PRO A 83 2.98 -6.26 -33.09
CA PRO A 83 3.81 -6.41 -31.90
C PRO A 83 4.40 -5.07 -31.41
N PRO A 84 4.14 -4.65 -30.16
CA PRO A 84 4.66 -3.39 -29.64
C PRO A 84 6.17 -3.45 -29.47
N SER A 85 6.83 -2.37 -29.88
CA SER A 85 8.26 -2.16 -29.66
C SER A 85 8.58 -2.02 -28.16
N GLU A 86 9.85 -2.18 -27.81
CA GLU A 86 10.29 -2.03 -26.42
C GLU A 86 10.00 -0.65 -25.85
N ALA A 87 10.12 0.41 -26.67
CA ALA A 87 9.77 1.77 -26.28
C ALA A 87 8.30 1.91 -25.87
N VAL A 88 7.38 1.23 -26.57
CA VAL A 88 5.95 1.23 -26.23
C VAL A 88 5.71 0.46 -24.92
N ARG A 89 6.39 -0.67 -24.72
CA ARG A 89 6.29 -1.46 -23.49
C ARG A 89 6.74 -0.67 -22.27
N LEU A 90 7.89 0.00 -22.36
CA LEU A 90 8.42 0.85 -21.29
C LEU A 90 7.52 2.04 -21.00
N ARG A 91 6.95 2.67 -22.04
CA ARG A 91 6.01 3.78 -21.88
C ARG A 91 4.77 3.37 -21.10
N ILE A 92 4.22 2.19 -21.37
CA ILE A 92 3.03 1.69 -20.67
C ILE A 92 3.36 1.25 -19.25
N ALA A 93 4.48 0.54 -19.06
CA ALA A 93 4.92 0.11 -17.73
C ALA A 93 5.21 1.29 -16.78
N GLY A 94 5.65 2.44 -17.30
CA GLY A 94 5.91 3.64 -16.51
C GLY A 94 4.69 4.54 -16.29
N ALA A 95 3.53 4.25 -16.88
CA ALA A 95 2.34 5.07 -16.76
C ALA A 95 1.54 4.71 -15.51
N ASP A 96 0.88 5.71 -14.91
CA ASP A 96 -0.08 5.47 -13.84
C ASP A 96 -1.39 4.83 -14.36
N ALA A 97 -2.19 4.30 -13.44
CA ALA A 97 -3.43 3.59 -13.77
C ALA A 97 -4.45 4.45 -14.52
N GLU A 98 -4.51 5.76 -14.25
CA GLU A 98 -5.45 6.67 -14.92
C GLU A 98 -5.05 6.89 -16.37
N THR A 99 -3.75 7.11 -16.62
CA THR A 99 -3.18 7.23 -17.95
C THR A 99 -3.40 5.97 -18.78
N ILE A 100 -3.18 4.78 -18.19
CA ILE A 100 -3.43 3.50 -18.87
C ILE A 100 -4.91 3.33 -19.21
N LEU A 101 -5.82 3.78 -18.33
CA LEU A 101 -7.25 3.74 -18.58
C LEU A 101 -7.65 4.64 -19.76
N GLN A 102 -7.13 5.87 -19.81
CA GLN A 102 -7.36 6.79 -20.93
C GLN A 102 -6.89 6.21 -22.27
N TRP A 103 -5.72 5.56 -22.29
CA TRP A 103 -5.24 4.85 -23.48
C TRP A 103 -6.13 3.64 -23.82
N SER A 104 -6.65 2.94 -22.82
CA SER A 104 -7.58 1.82 -23.01
C SER A 104 -8.91 2.25 -23.63
N ASP A 105 -9.36 3.48 -23.40
CA ASP A 105 -10.52 4.05 -24.09
C ASP A 105 -10.16 4.49 -25.51
N ARG A 106 -9.03 5.18 -25.68
CA ARG A 106 -8.58 5.72 -26.97
C ARG A 106 -8.25 4.63 -27.99
N ILE A 107 -7.76 3.48 -27.55
CA ILE A 107 -7.43 2.37 -28.46
C ILE A 107 -8.64 1.88 -29.25
N LEU A 108 -9.87 2.12 -28.77
CA LEU A 108 -11.09 1.75 -29.47
C LEU A 108 -11.23 2.53 -30.80
N THR A 109 -10.80 3.79 -30.83
CA THR A 109 -10.96 4.69 -31.98
C THR A 109 -9.66 5.04 -32.70
N ALA A 110 -8.50 4.92 -32.03
CA ALA A 110 -7.19 5.28 -32.56
C ALA A 110 -6.86 4.48 -33.85
N GLN A 111 -6.35 5.16 -34.87
CA GLN A 111 -5.95 4.54 -36.15
C GLN A 111 -4.45 4.20 -36.20
N SER A 112 -3.69 4.64 -35.21
CA SER A 112 -2.25 4.40 -35.08
C SER A 112 -1.83 4.42 -33.60
N LEU A 113 -0.62 3.95 -33.32
CA LEU A 113 -0.01 4.07 -31.99
C LEU A 113 0.15 5.52 -31.56
N ASP A 114 0.46 6.43 -32.48
CA ASP A 114 0.62 7.85 -32.14
C ASP A 114 -0.70 8.46 -31.64
N GLY A 115 -1.82 8.10 -32.28
CA GLY A 115 -3.17 8.49 -31.85
C GLY A 115 -3.61 7.93 -30.49
N LEU A 116 -2.85 6.99 -29.91
CA LEU A 116 -3.10 6.48 -28.57
C LEU A 116 -2.60 7.44 -27.49
N TRP A 117 -1.56 8.22 -27.80
CA TRP A 117 -0.83 9.04 -26.85
C TRP A 117 -1.39 10.45 -26.66
N HIS A 118 -2.15 10.95 -27.64
CA HIS A 118 -2.79 12.28 -27.65
C HIS A 118 -4.12 12.25 -26.92
#